data_AF-A0AAN7AD00-F1
#
_entry.id   AF-A0AAN7AD00-F1
#
_cell.length_a   1.000
_cell.length_b   1.000
_cell.length_c   1.000
_cell.angle_alpha   90.00
_cell.angle_beta   90.00
_cell.angle_gamma   90.00
#
_symmetry.space_group_name_H-M   'P 1'
#
loop_
_entity.id
_entity.type
_entity.pdbx_description
1 polymer ?
#
loop_
_entity_poly.entity_id
_entity_poly.type
_entity_poly.pdbx_seq_one_letter_code
_entity_poly.pdbx_strand_id
1 'polypeptide(L)' 'MRRFILYWKWVVENYPLQVYASALVFSPARSVTRGLFTQEERKWITSGPIVEDNWNAC' A
#
# COMPACT_ATOMS: atom_id res chain seq x y z
N MET A 1 -16.09 -1.14 5.94
CA MET A 1 -14.94 -0.51 6.65
C MET A 1 -14.81 -0.86 8.13
N ARG A 2 -15.80 -0.60 9.02
CA ARG A 2 -15.61 -0.77 10.49
C ARG A 2 -15.08 -2.15 10.93
N ARG A 3 -15.62 -3.23 10.37
CA ARG A 3 -15.18 -4.62 10.69
C ARG A 3 -13.73 -4.88 10.27
N PHE A 4 -13.33 -4.37 9.10
CA PHE A 4 -11.97 -4.51 8.59
C PHE A 4 -10.95 -3.79 9.48
N ILE A 5 -11.25 -2.54 9.85
CA ILE A 5 -10.35 -1.74 10.70
C ILE A 5 -10.20 -2.37 12.08
N LEU A 6 -11.29 -2.82 12.71
CA LEU A 6 -11.21 -3.45 14.03
C LEU A 6 -10.46 -4.79 14.00
N TYR A 7 -10.63 -5.57 12.93
CA TYR A 7 -9.94 -6.84 12.76
C TYR A 7 -8.42 -6.66 12.58
N TRP A 8 -8.02 -5.72 11.73
CA TRP A 8 -6.61 -5.48 11.43
C TRP A 8 -5.92 -4.49 12.38
N LYS A 9 -6.64 -3.89 13.33
CA LYS A 9 -6.12 -2.88 14.27
C LYS A 9 -4.81 -3.31 14.92
N TRP A 10 -4.75 -4.56 15.41
CA TRP A 10 -3.55 -5.09 16.05
C TRP A 10 -2.33 -5.08 15.11
N VAL A 11 -2.50 -5.44 13.84
CA VAL A 11 -1.40 -5.44 12.86
C VAL A 11 -0.95 -4.03 12.54
N VAL A 12 -1.90 -3.10 12.39
CA VAL A 12 -1.58 -1.68 12.14
C VAL A 12 -0.82 -1.08 13.32
N GLU A 13 -1.18 -1.42 14.56
CA GLU A 13 -0.52 -0.91 15.76
C GLU A 13 0.88 -1.50 15.98
N ASN A 14 1.07 -2.80 15.71
CA ASN A 14 2.36 -3.47 15.95
C ASN A 14 3.33 -3.36 14.77
N TYR A 15 2.82 -3.20 13.54
CA TYR A 15 3.61 -3.21 12.31
C TYR A 15 3.28 -2.05 11.36
N PRO A 16 3.27 -0.79 11.84
CA PRO A 16 2.81 0.34 11.05
C PRO A 16 3.65 0.56 9.78
N LEU A 17 4.97 0.36 9.87
CA LEU A 17 5.88 0.53 8.73
C LEU A 17 5.66 -0.55 7.66
N GLN A 18 5.46 -1.80 8.06
CA GLN A 18 5.19 -2.90 7.14
C GLN A 18 3.83 -2.72 6.44
N VAL A 19 2.82 -2.25 7.18
CA VAL A 19 1.50 -1.94 6.60
C VAL A 19 1.60 -0.77 5.62
N TYR A 20 2.33 0.30 5.96
CA TYR A 20 2.58 1.41 5.05
C TYR A 20 3.31 0.97 3.78
N ALA A 21 4.42 0.25 3.95
CA ALA A 21 5.24 -0.28 2.86
C ALA A 21 4.43 -1.19 1.93
N SER A 22 3.68 -2.14 2.48
CA SER A 22 2.83 -3.04 1.69
C SER A 22 1.72 -2.29 0.96
N ALA A 23 1.04 -1.35 1.63
CA ALA A 23 0.01 -0.53 1.00
C ALA A 23 0.56 0.26 -0.19
N LEU A 24 1.80 0.75 -0.09
CA LEU A 24 2.46 1.47 -1.17
C LEU A 24 2.83 0.55 -2.34
N VAL A 25 3.50 -0.58 -2.05
CA VAL A 25 4.00 -1.55 -3.02
C VAL A 25 2.88 -2.25 -3.81
N PHE A 26 1.79 -2.61 -3.14
CA PHE A 26 0.68 -3.36 -3.74
C PHE A 26 -0.43 -2.44 -4.30
N SER A 27 -0.32 -1.13 -4.13
CA SER A 27 -1.27 -0.20 -4.75
C SER A 27 -1.09 -0.15 -6.28
N PRO A 28 -2.18 -0.04 -7.06
CA PRO A 28 -2.11 0.10 -8.50
C PRO A 28 -1.20 1.25 -8.93
N ALA A 29 -0.56 1.10 -10.09
CA ALA A 29 0.47 2.02 -10.56
C ALA A 29 -0.05 3.46 -10.75
N ARG A 30 -1.33 3.64 -11.11
CA ARG A 30 -1.97 4.96 -11.28
C ARG A 30 -2.83 5.38 -10.09
N SER A 31 -2.71 4.69 -8.96
CA SER A 31 -3.44 5.10 -7.75
C SER A 31 -2.91 6.42 -7.21
N VAL A 32 -3.78 7.19 -6.55
CA VAL A 32 -3.42 8.47 -5.92
C VAL A 32 -2.30 8.28 -4.89
N THR A 33 -2.35 7.18 -4.12
CA THR A 33 -1.31 6.83 -3.16
C THR A 33 0.04 6.63 -3.84
N ARG A 34 0.09 5.88 -4.94
CA ARG A 34 1.34 5.67 -5.70
C ARG A 34 1.91 6.99 -6.21
N GLY A 35 1.04 7.87 -6.73
CA GLY A 35 1.43 9.18 -7.27
C GLY A 35 1.96 10.16 -6.20
N LEU A 36 1.37 10.15 -5.00
CA LEU A 36 1.79 11.03 -3.90
C LEU A 36 3.13 10.57 -3.29
N PHE A 37 3.37 9.27 -3.25
CA PHE A 37 4.50 8.67 -2.54
C PHE A 37 5.57 8.07 -3.48
N THR A 38 5.52 8.37 -4.78
CA THR A 38 6.45 7.81 -5.80
C THR A 38 7.92 8.08 -5.46
N GLN A 39 8.22 9.27 -4.91
CA GLN A 39 9.59 9.64 -4.52
C GLN A 39 10.07 8.92 -3.26
N GLU A 40 9.17 8.61 -2.32
CA GLU A 40 9.52 7.86 -1.12
C GLU A 40 9.70 6.38 -1.45
N GLU A 41 8.81 5.79 -2.27
CA GLU A 41 8.87 4.39 -2.74
C GLU A 41 10.24 4.07 -3.37
N ARG A 42 10.66 4.88 -4.35
CA ARG A 42 11.83 4.60 -5.20
C ARG A 42 13.18 4.63 -4.45
N LYS A 43 13.24 5.22 -3.25
CA LYS A 43 14.50 5.33 -2.48
C LYS A 43 14.94 4.01 -1.85
N TRP A 44 14.01 3.13 -1.52
CA TRP A 44 14.29 1.89 -0.79
C TRP A 44 13.69 0.65 -1.46
N ILE A 45 12.72 0.82 -2.38
CA ILE A 45 12.17 -0.27 -3.20
C ILE A 45 12.83 -0.21 -4.58
N THR A 46 13.80 -1.09 -4.82
CA THR A 46 14.51 -1.19 -6.11
C THR A 46 13.71 -1.96 -7.16
N SER A 47 12.87 -2.91 -6.73
CA SER A 47 12.01 -3.71 -7.59
C SER A 47 10.70 -4.05 -6.87
N GLY A 48 9.57 -3.65 -7.46
CA GLY A 48 8.23 -3.96 -6.95
C GLY A 48 7.55 -5.11 -7.72
N PRO A 49 6.44 -5.65 -7.21
CA PRO A 49 5.62 -6.62 -7.91
C PRO A 49 4.94 -5.98 -9.13
N ILE A 50 4.59 -6.82 -10.11
CA ILE A 50 3.72 -6.40 -11.22
C ILE A 50 2.32 -6.21 -10.65
N VAL A 51 1.82 -4.98 -10.72
CA VAL A 51 0.46 -4.62 -10.27
C VAL A 51 -0.29 -3.95 -11.40
N GLU A 52 -1.62 -4.01 -11.32
CA GLU A 52 -2.50 -3.37 -12.30
C GLU A 52 -2.35 -1.84 -12.29
N ASP A 53 -2.71 -1.20 -13.40
CA ASP A 53 -2.66 0.26 -13.50
C ASP A 53 -3.75 0.93 -12.64
N ASN A 54 -4.94 0.32 -12.60
CA ASN A 54 -6.12 0.86 -11.92
C ASN A 54 -6.66 -0.15 -10.92
N TRP A 55 -7.41 0.34 -9.93
CA TRP A 55 -8.22 -0.53 -9.09
C TRP A 55 -9.28 -1.22 -9.94
N ASN A 56 -9.37 -2.54 -9.85
CA ASN A 56 -10.50 -3.28 -10.37
C ASN A 56 -11.71 -3.19 -9.41
N ALA A 57 -12.91 -3.50 -9.92
CA ALA A 57 -14.16 -3.35 -9.18
C ALA A 57 -14.51 -4.56 -8.30
N CYS A 58 -13.55 -5.45 -8.02
CA CYS A 58 -13.79 -6.68 -7.25
C CYS A 58 -14.16 -6.41 -5.79
#